data_AF-A0A380EM75-F1
#
_entry.id   AF-A0A380EM75-F1
#
_cell.length_a   1.000
_cell.length_b   1.000
_cell.length_c   1.000
_cell.angle_alpha   90.00
_cell.angle_beta   90.00
_cell.angle_gamma   90.00
#
_symmetry.space_group_name_H-M   'P 1'
#
loop_
_entity.id
_entity.type
_entity.pdbx_description
1 polymer ?
#
loop_
_entity_poly.entity_id
_entity_poly.type
_entity_poly.pdbx_seq_one_letter_code
_entity_poly.pdbx_strand_id
1 'polypeptide(L)'
;MAKCQKCGRVLGIKKEGNDVNFAKVVRLSETDEVVLCVECEREIQNASEEVKLALLSEKHDLEVLMAARDATSRYTIEKQIEQVLREVDLMDVTDDTQLKIEPVKVENKITEKRLKERVLFDVRRLYQGVNDALDRLAGENKLNVDKFAKSVKRMYEDASESHISQSAIYNLLVETLFEKTGRKYREACEIIISYFVQRCEVFDEITK
;
A
#
# COMPACT_ATOMS: atom_id res chain seq x y z
N MET A 1 -4.99 19.08 6.24
CA MET A 1 -5.08 20.23 7.18
C MET A 1 -5.35 19.65 8.55
N ALA A 2 -4.56 20.01 9.56
CA ALA A 2 -4.79 19.53 10.93
C ALA A 2 -6.07 20.14 11.51
N LYS A 3 -6.75 19.45 12.42
CA LYS A 3 -7.93 19.96 13.14
C LYS A 3 -7.69 19.88 14.64
N CYS A 4 -8.26 20.80 15.40
CA CYS A 4 -8.28 20.73 16.86
C CYS A 4 -9.06 19.50 17.28
N GLN A 5 -8.47 18.63 18.11
CA GLN A 5 -9.12 17.39 18.56
C GLN A 5 -10.28 17.62 19.51
N LYS A 6 -10.38 18.79 20.16
CA LYS A 6 -11.51 19.13 21.04
C LYS A 6 -12.67 19.80 20.32
N CYS A 7 -12.40 20.81 19.47
CA CYS A 7 -13.46 21.64 18.86
C CYS A 7 -13.59 21.49 17.35
N GLY A 8 -12.78 20.65 16.71
CA GLY A 8 -12.84 20.37 15.27
C GLY A 8 -12.39 21.52 14.35
N ARG A 9 -12.05 22.70 14.90
CA ARG A 9 -11.58 23.85 14.10
C ARG A 9 -10.34 23.47 13.30
N VAL A 10 -10.30 23.91 12.05
CA VAL A 10 -9.14 23.72 11.19
C VAL A 10 -7.97 24.53 11.73
N LEU A 11 -6.84 23.87 11.92
CA LEU A 11 -5.58 24.45 12.34
C LEU A 11 -4.73 24.74 11.10
N GLY A 12 -4.19 25.95 11.02
CA GLY A 12 -3.48 26.44 9.85
C GLY A 12 -2.01 26.79 10.14
N ILE A 13 -1.20 26.78 9.07
CA ILE A 13 0.04 27.55 8.97
C ILE A 13 -0.27 28.70 8.01
N LYS A 14 0.08 29.93 8.41
CA LYS A 14 -0.33 31.20 7.79
C LYS A 14 -0.20 31.19 6.25
N LYS A 15 -1.30 31.43 5.53
CA LYS A 15 -1.31 32.12 4.24
C LYS A 15 -2.10 33.41 4.43
N GLU A 16 -1.46 34.51 4.06
CA GLU A 16 -1.85 35.92 4.19
C GLU A 16 -3.33 36.21 4.52
N GLY A 17 -3.55 36.91 5.65
CA GLY A 17 -4.71 37.79 5.82
C GLY A 17 -5.79 37.40 6.83
N ASN A 18 -5.87 36.15 7.32
CA ASN A 18 -6.89 35.76 8.30
C ASN A 18 -6.32 35.09 9.55
N ASP A 19 -6.94 35.37 10.70
CA ASP A 19 -6.56 34.90 12.03
C ASP A 19 -6.33 33.39 12.07
N VAL A 20 -5.11 32.98 12.44
CA VAL A 20 -4.69 31.59 12.49
C VAL A 20 -4.89 31.07 13.91
N ASN A 21 -5.76 30.07 14.08
CA ASN A 21 -5.72 29.24 15.28
C ASN A 21 -4.46 28.36 15.22
N PHE A 22 -3.43 28.73 16.00
CA PHE A 22 -2.20 27.97 16.08
C PHE A 22 -2.43 26.60 16.72
N ALA A 23 -1.85 25.57 16.10
CA ALA A 23 -1.81 24.24 16.67
C ALA A 23 -0.86 24.22 17.89
N LYS A 24 -1.33 23.67 18.99
CA LYS A 24 -0.56 23.38 20.20
C LYS A 24 -0.61 21.88 20.47
N VAL A 25 0.55 21.27 20.62
CA VAL A 25 0.67 19.90 21.11
C VAL A 25 0.60 19.97 22.64
N VAL A 26 -0.39 19.31 23.22
CA VAL A 26 -0.63 19.25 24.65
C VAL A 26 -0.45 17.82 25.09
N ARG A 27 0.44 17.60 26.04
CA ARG A 27 0.66 16.29 26.66
C ARG A 27 -0.35 16.10 27.80
N LEU A 28 -1.19 15.08 27.71
CA LEU A 28 -2.23 14.77 28.70
C LEU A 28 -1.86 13.59 29.60
N SER A 29 -0.94 12.72 29.16
CA SER A 29 -0.36 11.61 29.94
C SER A 29 1.13 11.46 29.62
N GLU A 30 1.84 10.51 30.25
CA GLU A 30 3.25 10.23 29.92
C GLU A 30 3.46 9.84 28.44
N THR A 31 2.43 9.25 27.82
CA THR A 31 2.48 8.69 26.47
C THR A 31 1.58 9.42 25.47
N ASP A 32 0.59 10.19 25.94
CA ASP A 32 -0.44 10.75 25.08
C ASP A 32 -0.33 12.25 24.88
N GLU A 33 -0.24 12.59 23.60
CA GLU A 33 -0.28 13.97 23.11
C GLU A 33 -1.53 14.19 22.26
N VAL A 34 -2.09 15.40 22.35
CA VAL A 34 -3.20 15.88 21.52
C VAL A 34 -2.85 17.22 20.87
N VAL A 35 -3.43 17.49 19.72
CA VAL A 35 -3.28 18.75 18.98
C VAL A 35 -4.55 19.59 19.15
N LEU A 36 -4.40 20.75 19.78
CA LEU A 36 -5.50 21.67 20.10
C LEU A 36 -5.25 23.07 19.50
N CYS A 37 -6.32 23.86 19.34
CA CYS A 37 -6.16 25.31 19.17
C CYS A 37 -5.79 25.97 20.51
N VAL A 38 -5.28 27.20 20.45
CA VAL A 38 -4.85 27.97 21.64
C VAL A 38 -5.98 28.11 22.67
N GLU A 39 -7.22 28.29 22.24
CA GLU A 39 -8.37 28.39 23.16
C GLU A 39 -8.62 27.06 23.89
N CYS A 40 -8.69 25.96 23.14
CA CYS A 40 -8.93 24.64 23.72
C CYS A 40 -7.77 24.16 24.60
N GLU A 41 -6.53 24.56 24.29
CA GLU A 41 -5.37 24.28 25.14
C GLU A 41 -5.51 24.93 26.53
N ARG A 42 -5.87 26.22 26.57
CA ARG A 42 -6.11 26.94 27.84
C ARG A 42 -7.26 26.35 28.63
N GLU A 43 -8.34 25.97 27.96
CA GLU A 43 -9.47 25.30 28.62
C GLU A 43 -9.04 23.95 29.21
N ILE A 44 -8.26 23.16 28.48
CA ILE A 44 -7.82 21.83 28.93
C ILE A 44 -6.79 21.89 30.05
N GLN A 45 -5.91 22.88 30.07
CA GLN A 45 -4.98 23.09 31.19
C GLN A 45 -5.71 23.32 32.52
N ASN A 46 -6.84 24.03 32.47
CA ASN A 46 -7.65 24.34 33.65
C ASN A 46 -8.81 23.35 33.87
N ALA A 47 -8.95 22.34 33.01
CA ALA A 47 -10.03 21.36 33.11
C ALA A 47 -9.74 20.32 34.19
N SER A 48 -10.80 19.69 34.71
CA SER A 48 -10.69 18.54 35.59
C SER A 48 -10.03 17.35 34.90
N GLU A 49 -9.44 16.46 35.68
CA GLU A 49 -8.86 15.22 35.16
C GLU A 49 -9.88 14.37 34.40
N GLU A 50 -11.15 14.37 34.83
CA GLU A 50 -12.24 13.69 34.11
C GLU A 50 -12.40 14.17 32.66
N VAL A 51 -12.28 15.48 32.41
CA VAL A 51 -12.38 16.05 31.06
C VAL A 51 -11.17 15.67 30.20
N LYS A 52 -9.98 15.63 30.79
CA LYS A 52 -8.76 15.18 30.09
C LYS A 52 -8.83 13.70 29.74
N LEU A 53 -9.30 12.87 30.67
CA LEU A 53 -9.51 11.43 30.46
C LEU A 53 -10.55 11.15 29.38
N ALA A 54 -11.65 11.91 29.35
CA ALA A 54 -12.68 11.79 28.30
C ALA A 54 -12.09 12.07 26.90
N LEU A 55 -11.28 13.13 26.78
CA LEU A 55 -10.63 13.48 25.51
C LEU A 55 -9.61 12.42 25.06
N LEU A 56 -8.90 11.80 26.02
CA LEU A 56 -8.00 10.68 25.74
C LEU A 56 -8.75 9.42 25.30
N SER A 57 -9.86 9.09 25.97
CA SER A 57 -10.72 7.97 25.58
C SER A 57 -11.21 8.13 24.15
N GLU A 58 -11.71 9.31 23.79
CA GLU A 58 -12.19 9.59 22.43
C GLU A 58 -11.07 9.48 21.38
N LYS A 59 -9.86 9.97 21.69
CA LYS A 59 -8.68 9.79 20.81
C LYS A 59 -8.39 8.30 20.60
N HIS A 60 -8.34 7.52 21.69
CA HIS A 60 -8.01 6.10 21.62
C HIS A 60 -9.11 5.31 20.86
N ASP A 61 -10.38 5.64 21.05
CA ASP A 61 -11.50 5.06 20.31
C ASP A 61 -11.36 5.32 18.80
N LEU A 62 -10.98 6.54 18.41
CA LEU A 62 -10.70 6.88 17.02
C LEU A 62 -9.50 6.12 16.45
N GLU A 63 -8.42 5.96 17.22
CA GLU A 63 -7.25 5.17 16.82
C GLU A 63 -7.60 3.70 16.62
N VAL A 64 -8.40 3.12 17.51
CA VAL A 64 -8.92 1.74 17.38
C VAL A 64 -9.80 1.61 16.15
N LEU A 65 -10.71 2.56 15.91
CA LEU A 65 -11.57 2.56 14.71
C LEU A 65 -10.75 2.69 13.43
N MET A 66 -9.70 3.51 13.41
CA MET A 66 -8.77 3.64 12.29
C MET A 66 -8.02 2.33 12.04
N ALA A 67 -7.48 1.70 13.09
CA ALA A 67 -6.81 0.41 12.99
C ALA A 67 -7.75 -0.68 12.47
N ALA A 68 -9.00 -0.74 12.97
CA ALA A 68 -10.03 -1.67 12.51
C ALA A 68 -10.42 -1.44 11.05
N ARG A 69 -10.54 -0.17 10.63
CA ARG A 69 -10.80 0.19 9.23
C ARG A 69 -9.64 -0.21 8.32
N ASP A 70 -8.40 0.03 8.74
CA ASP A 70 -7.21 -0.36 8.00
C ASP A 70 -7.09 -1.88 7.88
N ALA A 71 -7.40 -2.63 8.95
CA ALA A 71 -7.47 -4.08 8.92
C ALA A 71 -8.55 -4.59 7.94
N THR A 72 -9.74 -3.96 7.95
CA THR A 72 -10.82 -4.29 7.02
C THR A 72 -10.44 -4.00 5.56
N SER A 73 -9.75 -2.89 5.33
CA SER A 73 -9.21 -2.52 4.01
C SER A 73 -8.16 -3.52 3.52
N ARG A 74 -7.22 -3.93 4.40
CA ARG A 74 -6.23 -4.99 4.11
C ARG A 74 -6.89 -6.32 3.76
N TYR A 75 -7.85 -6.76 4.57
CA TYR A 75 -8.61 -7.98 4.30
C TYR A 75 -9.36 -7.93 2.96
N THR A 76 -9.89 -6.76 2.61
CA THR A 76 -10.58 -6.55 1.33
C THR A 76 -9.61 -6.67 0.16
N ILE A 77 -8.43 -6.04 0.22
CA ILE A 77 -7.44 -6.11 -0.86
C ILE A 77 -6.83 -7.51 -0.98
N GLU A 78 -6.60 -8.23 0.12
CA GLU A 78 -6.15 -9.63 0.10
C GLU A 78 -7.15 -10.55 -0.60
N LYS A 79 -8.46 -10.38 -0.34
CA LYS A 79 -9.51 -11.09 -1.08
C LYS A 79 -9.50 -10.76 -2.56
N GLN A 80 -9.28 -9.50 -2.92
CA GLN A 80 -9.20 -9.10 -4.32
C GLN A 80 -7.98 -9.71 -5.01
N ILE A 81 -6.82 -9.73 -4.36
CA ILE A 81 -5.61 -10.42 -4.84
C ILE A 81 -5.92 -11.89 -5.09
N GLU A 82 -6.59 -12.57 -4.16
CA GLU A 82 -6.99 -13.96 -4.33
C GLU A 82 -7.89 -14.16 -5.57
N GLN A 83 -8.86 -13.27 -5.81
CA GLN A 83 -9.72 -13.32 -6.99
C GLN A 83 -8.92 -13.11 -8.28
N VAL A 84 -8.01 -12.13 -8.32
CA VAL A 84 -7.15 -11.90 -9.49
C VAL A 84 -6.31 -13.14 -9.80
N LEU A 85 -5.68 -13.73 -8.78
CA LEU A 85 -4.84 -14.93 -8.94
C LEU A 85 -5.65 -16.12 -9.50
N ARG A 86 -6.88 -16.32 -9.02
CA ARG A 86 -7.78 -17.38 -9.50
C ARG A 86 -8.18 -17.21 -10.96
N GLU A 87 -8.47 -15.98 -11.38
CA GLU A 87 -8.89 -15.69 -12.76
C GLU A 87 -7.72 -15.79 -13.76
N VAL A 88 -6.48 -15.55 -13.30
CA VAL A 88 -5.29 -15.54 -14.17
C VAL A 88 -4.61 -16.91 -14.32
N ASP A 89 -4.83 -17.88 -13.42
CA ASP A 89 -4.32 -19.28 -13.55
C ASP A 89 -4.77 -19.97 -14.86
N LEU A 90 -5.82 -19.46 -15.50
CA LEU A 90 -6.31 -19.89 -16.81
C LEU A 90 -5.43 -19.44 -17.99
N MET A 91 -4.35 -18.70 -17.75
CA MET A 91 -3.37 -18.36 -18.77
C MET A 91 -2.57 -19.60 -19.19
N ASP A 92 -2.67 -19.95 -20.46
CA ASP A 92 -1.86 -20.99 -21.07
C ASP A 92 -0.50 -20.39 -21.47
N VAL A 93 0.57 -20.89 -20.86
CA VAL A 93 1.94 -20.47 -21.17
C VAL A 93 2.80 -21.70 -21.35
N THR A 94 3.57 -21.71 -22.45
CA THR A 94 4.51 -22.77 -22.79
C THR A 94 5.66 -22.83 -21.78
N ASP A 95 6.15 -24.04 -21.52
CA ASP A 95 6.91 -24.42 -20.32
C ASP A 95 8.35 -23.85 -20.22
N ASP A 96 8.83 -23.16 -21.25
CA ASP A 96 10.25 -22.86 -21.47
C ASP A 96 10.81 -21.65 -20.70
N THR A 97 10.00 -20.89 -19.94
CA THR A 97 10.47 -19.74 -19.16
C THR A 97 11.09 -20.20 -17.82
N GLN A 98 12.34 -19.83 -17.54
CA GLN A 98 13.03 -20.11 -16.28
C GLN A 98 12.83 -18.97 -15.26
N LEU A 99 12.49 -19.26 -14.01
CA LEU A 99 12.34 -18.26 -12.94
C LEU A 99 13.70 -17.85 -12.34
N LYS A 100 13.80 -16.66 -11.74
CA LYS A 100 15.04 -16.23 -11.08
C LYS A 100 15.07 -16.67 -9.61
N ILE A 101 16.23 -17.18 -9.19
CA ILE A 101 16.40 -17.77 -7.85
C ILE A 101 16.95 -16.75 -6.83
N GLU A 102 17.68 -15.72 -7.26
CA GLU A 102 18.32 -14.76 -6.35
C GLU A 102 17.58 -13.41 -6.27
N PRO A 103 17.07 -13.02 -5.07
CA PRO A 103 16.40 -11.73 -4.87
C PRO A 103 17.37 -10.53 -4.94
N VAL A 104 17.31 -9.77 -6.03
CA VAL A 104 17.95 -8.45 -6.14
C VAL A 104 17.00 -7.37 -5.59
N LYS A 105 17.54 -6.39 -4.84
CA LYS A 105 16.78 -5.27 -4.28
C LYS A 105 16.06 -4.49 -5.38
N VAL A 106 14.79 -4.13 -5.16
CA VAL A 106 13.98 -3.28 -6.07
C VAL A 106 14.68 -1.97 -6.42
N GLU A 107 15.46 -1.43 -5.48
CA GLU A 107 16.25 -0.21 -5.67
C GLU A 107 17.27 -0.32 -6.82
N ASN A 108 17.76 -1.54 -7.10
CA ASN A 108 18.72 -1.87 -8.15
C ASN A 108 18.06 -2.32 -9.45
N LYS A 109 16.72 -2.33 -9.54
CA LYS A 109 15.96 -2.76 -10.73
C LYS A 109 15.26 -1.60 -11.42
N ILE A 110 14.81 -0.60 -10.66
CA ILE A 110 14.03 0.53 -11.17
C ILE A 110 14.88 1.79 -11.17
N THR A 111 15.01 2.46 -12.32
CA THR A 111 15.66 3.77 -12.45
C THR A 111 14.67 4.92 -12.18
N GLU A 112 13.40 4.74 -12.55
CA GLU A 112 12.35 5.74 -12.42
C GLU A 112 11.90 5.94 -10.96
N LYS A 113 12.17 7.12 -10.39
CA LYS A 113 11.92 7.42 -8.96
C LYS A 113 10.46 7.20 -8.52
N ARG A 114 9.48 7.68 -9.31
CA ARG A 114 8.06 7.55 -8.97
C ARG A 114 7.58 6.11 -8.98
N LEU A 115 8.03 5.32 -9.95
CA LEU A 115 7.71 3.90 -10.04
C LEU A 115 8.35 3.14 -8.86
N LYS A 116 9.60 3.46 -8.53
CA LYS A 116 10.31 2.88 -7.37
C LYS A 116 9.57 3.13 -6.06
N GLU A 117 9.14 4.37 -5.80
CA GLU A 117 8.39 4.73 -4.60
C GLU A 117 7.06 3.97 -4.50
N ARG A 118 6.35 3.81 -5.62
CA ARG A 118 5.10 3.03 -5.69
C ARG A 118 5.33 1.55 -5.36
N VAL A 119 6.24 0.89 -6.07
CA VAL A 119 6.52 -0.54 -5.88
C VAL A 119 6.96 -0.82 -4.45
N LEU A 120 7.82 0.04 -3.88
CA LEU A 120 8.24 -0.09 -2.49
C LEU A 120 7.08 0.09 -1.49
N PHE A 121 6.15 1.01 -1.77
CA PHE A 121 4.97 1.21 -0.93
C PHE A 121 4.07 -0.03 -0.93
N ASP A 122 3.76 -0.57 -2.11
CA ASP A 122 2.89 -1.75 -2.27
C ASP A 122 3.50 -2.98 -1.60
N VAL A 123 4.79 -3.23 -1.84
CA VAL A 123 5.53 -4.35 -1.22
C VAL A 123 5.55 -4.21 0.29
N ARG A 124 5.93 -3.04 0.85
CA ARG A 124 5.99 -2.88 2.32
C ARG A 124 4.66 -3.11 3.01
N ARG A 125 3.55 -2.76 2.36
CA ARG A 125 2.22 -2.81 2.97
C ARG A 125 1.58 -4.19 2.84
N LEU A 126 1.80 -4.91 1.73
CA LEU A 126 0.99 -6.05 1.33
C LEU A 126 1.78 -7.28 0.88
N TYR A 127 3.11 -7.27 0.92
CA TYR A 127 3.92 -8.42 0.51
C TYR A 127 3.55 -9.71 1.24
N GLN A 128 3.39 -9.65 2.57
CA GLN A 128 3.01 -10.82 3.37
C GLN A 128 1.62 -11.32 2.98
N GLY A 129 0.64 -10.43 2.81
CA GLY A 129 -0.71 -10.80 2.42
C GLY A 129 -0.79 -11.44 1.03
N VAL A 130 0.01 -10.96 0.07
CA VAL A 130 0.14 -11.59 -1.25
C VAL A 130 0.79 -12.97 -1.14
N ASN A 131 1.87 -13.09 -0.34
CA ASN A 131 2.57 -14.36 -0.15
C ASN A 131 1.68 -15.42 0.50
N ASP A 132 0.97 -15.05 1.58
CA ASP A 132 0.04 -15.93 2.28
C ASP A 132 -1.11 -16.37 1.36
N ALA A 133 -1.59 -15.47 0.50
CA ALA A 133 -2.62 -15.80 -0.50
C ALA A 133 -2.09 -16.80 -1.54
N LEU A 134 -0.88 -16.60 -2.07
CA LEU A 134 -0.25 -17.52 -3.03
C LEU A 134 -0.01 -18.90 -2.39
N ASP A 135 0.57 -18.96 -1.19
CA ASP A 135 0.86 -20.21 -0.48
C ASP A 135 -0.42 -20.99 -0.16
N ARG A 136 -1.48 -20.29 0.29
CA ARG A 136 -2.78 -20.91 0.54
C ARG A 136 -3.41 -21.44 -0.74
N LEU A 137 -3.40 -20.66 -1.83
CA LEU A 137 -3.96 -21.10 -3.12
C LEU A 137 -3.21 -22.28 -3.73
N ALA A 138 -1.89 -22.31 -3.57
CA ALA A 138 -1.04 -23.45 -3.94
C ALA A 138 -1.38 -24.69 -3.10
N GLY A 139 -1.50 -24.52 -1.78
CA GLY A 139 -1.87 -25.61 -0.87
C GLY A 139 -3.28 -26.17 -1.11
N GLU A 140 -4.21 -25.33 -1.57
CA GLU A 140 -5.56 -25.74 -2.00
C GLU A 140 -5.58 -26.36 -3.41
N ASN A 141 -4.44 -26.41 -4.11
CA ASN A 141 -4.32 -26.85 -5.49
C ASN A 141 -5.21 -26.06 -6.47
N LYS A 142 -5.43 -24.77 -6.19
CA LYS A 142 -6.27 -23.86 -6.98
C LYS A 142 -5.47 -22.83 -7.79
N LEU A 143 -4.15 -22.86 -7.69
CA LEU A 143 -3.22 -22.01 -8.42
C LEU A 143 -1.88 -22.73 -8.53
N ASN A 144 -1.31 -22.78 -9.72
CA ASN A 144 0.10 -23.11 -9.87
C ASN A 144 0.93 -21.83 -9.83
N VAL A 145 1.50 -21.51 -8.66
CA VAL A 145 2.27 -20.28 -8.43
C VAL A 145 3.46 -20.17 -9.38
N ASP A 146 4.13 -21.28 -9.70
CA ASP A 146 5.25 -21.28 -10.65
C ASP A 146 4.79 -21.00 -12.08
N LYS A 147 3.68 -21.61 -12.52
CA LYS A 147 3.08 -21.32 -13.84
C LYS A 147 2.69 -19.84 -13.94
N PHE A 148 2.09 -19.30 -12.88
CA PHE A 148 1.72 -17.90 -12.83
C PHE A 148 2.94 -16.97 -12.85
N ALA A 149 3.98 -17.28 -12.08
CA ALA A 149 5.24 -16.54 -12.09
C ALA A 149 5.89 -16.55 -13.49
N LYS A 150 5.91 -17.71 -14.17
CA LYS A 150 6.41 -17.83 -15.55
C LYS A 150 5.61 -16.96 -16.52
N SER A 151 4.29 -16.90 -16.33
CA SER A 151 3.40 -16.07 -17.15
C SER A 151 3.74 -14.58 -16.99
N VAL A 152 3.91 -14.12 -15.74
CA VAL A 152 4.28 -12.73 -15.46
C VAL A 152 5.66 -12.39 -16.03
N LYS A 153 6.63 -13.30 -15.87
CA LYS A 153 7.96 -13.12 -16.45
C LYS A 153 7.93 -13.01 -17.97
N ARG A 154 7.20 -13.91 -18.64
CA ARG A 154 7.08 -13.87 -20.11
C ARG A 154 6.44 -12.57 -20.60
N MET A 155 5.37 -12.12 -19.94
CA MET A 155 4.77 -10.81 -20.28
C MET A 155 5.78 -9.67 -20.13
N TYR A 156 6.66 -9.73 -19.13
CA TYR A 156 7.73 -8.76 -18.95
C TYR A 156 8.77 -8.84 -20.07
N GLU A 157 9.23 -10.04 -20.42
CA GLU A 157 10.17 -10.29 -21.51
C GLU A 157 9.63 -9.71 -22.83
N ASP A 158 8.40 -10.08 -23.22
CA ASP A 158 7.72 -9.58 -24.42
C ASP A 158 7.60 -8.05 -24.42
N ALA A 159 7.26 -7.43 -23.28
CA ALA A 159 7.13 -5.98 -23.16
C ALA A 159 8.49 -5.26 -23.22
N SER A 160 9.55 -5.88 -22.71
CA SER A 160 10.90 -5.32 -22.66
C SER A 160 11.55 -5.20 -24.04
N GLU A 161 11.18 -6.07 -24.98
CA GLU A 161 11.62 -6.01 -26.39
C GLU A 161 11.14 -4.73 -27.09
N SER A 162 10.09 -4.08 -26.58
CA SER A 162 9.47 -2.90 -27.20
C SER A 162 10.22 -1.58 -26.93
N HIS A 163 11.34 -1.60 -26.19
CA HIS A 163 12.16 -0.41 -25.87
C HIS A 163 11.38 0.78 -25.25
N ILE A 164 10.31 0.50 -24.53
CA ILE A 164 9.49 1.48 -23.81
C ILE A 164 10.02 1.71 -22.38
N SER A 165 9.53 2.76 -21.69
CA SER A 165 9.96 3.07 -20.32
C SER A 165 9.51 2.01 -19.31
N GLN A 166 10.19 1.93 -18.15
CA GLN A 166 9.83 0.98 -17.09
C GLN A 166 8.40 1.24 -16.57
N SER A 167 8.00 2.51 -16.47
CA SER A 167 6.61 2.86 -16.14
C SER A 167 5.61 2.36 -17.18
N ALA A 168 5.97 2.41 -18.47
CA ALA A 168 5.12 1.91 -19.54
C ALA A 168 5.01 0.37 -19.50
N ILE A 169 6.13 -0.34 -19.28
CA ILE A 169 6.15 -1.80 -19.07
C ILE A 169 5.28 -2.17 -17.86
N TYR A 170 5.50 -1.52 -16.73
CA TYR A 170 4.73 -1.79 -15.51
C TYR A 170 3.23 -1.62 -15.74
N ASN A 171 2.83 -0.50 -16.34
CA ASN A 171 1.41 -0.24 -16.62
C ASN A 171 0.84 -1.25 -17.63
N LEU A 172 1.62 -1.70 -18.62
CA LEU A 172 1.19 -2.73 -19.57
C LEU A 172 0.94 -4.07 -18.88
N LEU A 173 1.83 -4.49 -17.97
CA LEU A 173 1.65 -5.72 -17.18
C LEU A 173 0.40 -5.64 -16.30
N VAL A 174 0.21 -4.51 -15.62
CA VAL A 174 -0.98 -4.25 -14.79
C VAL A 174 -2.25 -4.26 -15.63
N GLU A 175 -2.24 -3.60 -16.78
CA GLU A 175 -3.41 -3.54 -17.67
C GLU A 175 -3.74 -4.93 -18.21
N THR A 176 -2.73 -5.74 -18.53
CA THR A 176 -2.94 -7.11 -19.01
C THR A 176 -3.62 -7.97 -17.94
N LEU A 177 -3.19 -7.90 -16.68
CA LEU A 177 -3.88 -8.57 -15.58
C LEU A 177 -5.29 -8.02 -15.39
N PHE A 178 -5.45 -6.70 -15.45
CA PHE A 178 -6.73 -6.04 -15.27
C PHE A 178 -7.75 -6.41 -16.34
N GLU A 179 -7.35 -6.52 -17.61
CA GLU A 179 -8.24 -6.97 -18.68
C GLU A 179 -8.66 -8.43 -18.49
N LYS A 180 -7.76 -9.27 -17.99
CA LYS A 180 -8.00 -10.69 -17.77
C LYS A 180 -8.94 -10.95 -16.60
N THR A 181 -9.00 -10.04 -15.64
CA THR A 181 -9.94 -10.09 -14.53
C THR A 181 -11.30 -9.44 -14.84
N GLY A 182 -11.59 -9.24 -16.13
CA GLY A 182 -12.81 -8.54 -16.56
C GLY A 182 -12.85 -7.08 -16.11
N ARG A 183 -11.68 -6.43 -16.01
CA ARG A 183 -11.49 -5.04 -15.56
C ARG A 183 -11.96 -4.82 -14.13
N LYS A 184 -11.62 -5.76 -13.25
CA LYS A 184 -11.84 -5.67 -11.80
C LYS A 184 -10.52 -5.61 -11.05
N TYR A 185 -10.56 -4.99 -9.88
CA TYR A 185 -9.47 -5.04 -8.90
C TYR A 185 -8.12 -4.52 -9.41
N ARG A 186 -8.13 -3.34 -10.04
CA ARG A 186 -6.91 -2.71 -10.59
C ARG A 186 -5.80 -2.54 -9.54
N GLU A 187 -6.16 -2.12 -8.33
CA GLU A 187 -5.22 -2.00 -7.21
C GLU A 187 -4.56 -3.35 -6.89
N ALA A 188 -5.33 -4.43 -6.85
CA ALA A 188 -4.78 -5.78 -6.62
C ALA A 188 -3.83 -6.21 -7.75
N CYS A 189 -4.12 -5.86 -9.00
CA CYS A 189 -3.23 -6.11 -10.14
C CYS A 189 -1.90 -5.36 -10.00
N GLU A 190 -1.94 -4.08 -9.58
CA GLU A 190 -0.74 -3.28 -9.30
C GLU A 190 0.11 -3.93 -8.19
N ILE A 191 -0.51 -4.36 -7.09
CA ILE A 191 0.18 -5.02 -5.97
C ILE A 191 0.83 -6.33 -6.41
N ILE A 192 0.13 -7.14 -7.22
CA ILE A 192 0.66 -8.41 -7.74
C ILE A 192 1.89 -8.18 -8.60
N ILE A 193 1.86 -7.21 -9.53
CA ILE A 193 3.05 -6.88 -10.34
C ILE A 193 4.19 -6.36 -9.46
N SER A 194 3.90 -5.48 -8.49
CA SER A 194 4.88 -5.00 -7.51
C SER A 194 5.53 -6.14 -6.72
N TYR A 195 4.77 -7.19 -6.36
CA TYR A 195 5.29 -8.40 -5.72
C TYR A 195 6.26 -9.17 -6.64
N PHE A 196 5.94 -9.33 -7.92
CA PHE A 196 6.84 -10.00 -8.87
C PHE A 196 8.09 -9.19 -9.23
N VAL A 197 8.00 -7.85 -9.19
CA VAL A 197 9.18 -6.99 -9.26
C VAL A 197 10.11 -7.26 -8.08
N GLN A 198 9.56 -7.38 -6.85
CA GLN A 198 10.35 -7.75 -5.67
C GLN A 198 10.95 -9.16 -5.79
N ARG A 199 10.22 -10.13 -6.36
CA ARG A 199 10.70 -11.51 -6.58
C ARG A 199 11.67 -11.71 -7.75
N CYS A 200 12.02 -10.65 -8.48
CA CYS A 200 12.91 -10.70 -9.67
C CYS A 200 12.30 -11.30 -10.94
N GLU A 201 11.00 -11.50 -11.00
CA GLU A 201 10.35 -11.97 -12.23
C GLU A 201 9.99 -10.80 -13.16
N VAL A 202 10.02 -9.56 -12.65
CA VAL A 202 9.85 -8.32 -13.42
C VAL A 202 11.01 -7.36 -13.14
N PHE A 203 11.59 -6.82 -14.20
CA PHE A 203 12.82 -6.00 -14.22
C PHE A 203 14.10 -6.75 -13.83
N ASP A 204 15.06 -6.74 -14.75
CA ASP A 204 16.42 -7.21 -14.50
C ASP A 204 17.19 -6.28 -13.56
N GLU A 205 18.25 -6.81 -12.94
CA GLU A 205 19.20 -5.98 -12.21
C GLU A 205 19.85 -4.99 -13.18
N ILE A 206 19.95 -3.72 -12.77
CA ILE A 206 20.70 -2.72 -13.53
C ILE A 206 22.17 -3.12 -13.43
N THR A 207 22.67 -3.82 -14.45
CA THR A 207 24.10 -4.11 -14.60
C THR A 207 24.83 -2.77 -14.72
N LYS A 208 25.76 -2.51 -13.80
CA LYS A 208 26.66 -1.35 -13.84
C LYS A 208 27.78 -1.54 -14.85
#